data_AF-A0A8B5W4H7-F1
#
_entry.id   AF-A0A8B5W4H7-F1
#
_cell.length_a   1.000
_cell.length_b   1.000
_cell.length_c   1.000
_cell.angle_alpha   90.00
_cell.angle_beta   90.00
_cell.angle_gamma   90.00
#
_symmetry.space_group_name_H-M   'P 1'
#
loop_
_entity.id
_entity.type
_entity.pdbx_description
1 polymer ?
#
loop_
_entity_poly.entity_id
_entity_poly.type
_entity_poly.pdbx_seq_one_letter_code
_entity_poly.pdbx_strand_id
1 'polypeptide(L)' 'MLKVLHKVAIILSIIVAFYNLITGNYDLFPLIIVFQVLSLIFITVHDFKEGNKGKGILSSIALLVIFVFSIYVFLT' A
#
# COMPACT_ATOMS: atom_id res chain seq x y z
N MET A 1 9.97 -10.48 10.68
CA MET A 1 8.49 -10.32 10.63
C MET A 1 8.02 -9.29 9.63
N LEU A 2 8.51 -8.03 9.63
CA LEU A 2 8.02 -6.98 8.69
C LEU A 2 8.04 -7.40 7.21
N LYS A 3 9.11 -8.07 6.74
CA LYS A 3 9.22 -8.54 5.34
C LYS A 3 8.12 -9.55 4.95
N VAL A 4 7.69 -10.40 5.89
CA VAL A 4 6.63 -11.39 5.66
C VAL A 4 5.28 -10.69 5.58
N LEU A 5 5.02 -9.76 6.50
CA LEU A 5 3.77 -9.01 6.55
C LEU A 5 3.59 -8.12 5.32
N HIS A 6 4.68 -7.51 4.84
CA HIS A 6 4.73 -6.78 3.57
C HIS A 6 4.36 -7.67 2.37
N LYS A 7 4.96 -8.87 2.27
CA LYS A 7 4.62 -9.82 1.19
C LYS A 7 3.15 -10.24 1.24
N VAL A 8 2.63 -10.53 2.42
CA VAL A 8 1.21 -10.89 2.60
C VAL A 8 0.30 -9.74 2.17
N ALA A 9 0.62 -8.50 2.53
CA ALA A 9 -0.15 -7.31 2.12
C ALA A 9 -0.18 -7.13 0.59
N ILE A 10 0.95 -7.35 -0.09
CA ILE A 10 1.01 -7.28 -1.56
C ILE A 10 0.19 -8.41 -2.20
N ILE A 11 0.30 -9.64 -1.69
CA ILE A 11 -0.45 -10.77 -2.25
C ILE A 11 -1.96 -10.53 -2.10
N LEU A 12 -2.40 -10.06 -0.93
CA LEU A 12 -3.80 -9.73 -0.69
C LEU A 12 -4.28 -8.59 -1.59
N SER A 13 -3.49 -7.52 -1.78
CA SER A 13 -3.88 -6.42 -2.65
C SER A 13 -4.06 -6.85 -4.10
N ILE A 14 -3.19 -7.75 -4.59
CA ILE A 14 -3.30 -8.33 -5.94
C ILE A 14 -4.56 -9.19 -6.06
N ILE A 15 -4.84 -10.06 -5.08
CA ILE A 15 -6.04 -10.92 -5.10
C ILE A 15 -7.32 -10.06 -5.13
N VAL A 16 -7.41 -9.03 -4.29
CA VAL A 16 -8.57 -8.14 -4.27
C VAL A 16 -8.70 -7.34 -5.57
N ALA A 17 -7.58 -6.90 -6.15
CA ALA A 17 -7.59 -6.22 -7.45
C ALA A 17 -8.14 -7.12 -8.57
N PHE A 18 -7.68 -8.38 -8.65
CA PHE A 18 -8.20 -9.34 -9.62
C PHE A 18 -9.67 -9.65 -9.40
N TYR A 19 -10.09 -9.83 -8.13
CA TYR A 19 -11.50 -10.07 -7.80
C TYR A 19 -12.40 -8.92 -8.27
N ASN A 20 -12.02 -7.67 -8.00
CA ASN A 20 -12.78 -6.49 -8.43
C ASN A 20 -12.86 -6.39 -9.96
N LEU A 21 -11.76 -6.72 -10.64
CA LEU A 21 -11.69 -6.66 -12.11
C LEU A 21 -12.55 -7.75 -12.77
N ILE A 22 -12.60 -8.97 -12.19
CA ILE A 22 -13.42 -10.08 -12.68
C ILE A 22 -14.90 -9.83 -12.39
N THR A 23 -15.23 -9.36 -11.19
CA THR A 23 -16.63 -9.20 -10.73
C THR A 23 -17.24 -7.88 -11.19
N GLY A 24 -16.43 -6.91 -11.61
CA GLY A 24 -16.87 -5.54 -11.85
C GLY A 24 -17.37 -4.82 -10.58
N ASN A 25 -17.20 -5.43 -9.41
CA ASN A 25 -17.57 -4.84 -8.13
C ASN A 25 -16.35 -4.09 -7.55
N TYR A 26 -16.47 -2.76 -7.47
CA TYR A 26 -15.41 -1.89 -6.95
C TYR A 26 -15.60 -1.49 -5.48
N ASP A 27 -16.59 -2.04 -4.78
CA ASP A 27 -16.84 -1.76 -3.35
C ASP A 27 -15.64 -2.13 -2.45
N LEU A 28 -14.82 -3.10 -2.90
CA LEU A 28 -13.62 -3.53 -2.20
C LEU A 28 -12.36 -2.77 -2.65
N PHE A 29 -12.47 -1.80 -3.56
CA PHE A 29 -11.35 -0.97 -3.99
C PHE A 29 -10.65 -0.23 -2.82
N PRO A 30 -11.39 0.31 -1.82
CA PRO A 30 -10.83 0.75 -0.54
C PRO A 30 -9.83 -0.21 0.11
N LEU A 31 -10.10 -1.52 0.05
CA LEU A 31 -9.29 -2.53 0.72
C LEU A 31 -7.90 -2.66 0.07
N ILE A 32 -7.84 -2.51 -1.26
CA ILE A 32 -6.58 -2.51 -2.04
C ILE A 32 -5.69 -1.35 -1.58
N ILE A 33 -6.29 -0.17 -1.41
CA ILE A 33 -5.60 1.03 -0.93
C ILE A 33 -5.06 0.81 0.47
N VAL A 34 -5.87 0.27 1.38
CA VAL A 34 -5.44 -0.02 2.76
C VAL A 34 -4.23 -0.96 2.78
N PHE A 35 -4.24 -2.03 1.97
CA PHE A 35 -3.11 -2.95 1.88
C PHE A 35 -1.85 -2.31 1.28
N GLN A 36 -2.01 -1.44 0.27
CA GLN A 36 -0.90 -0.67 -0.32
C GLN A 36 -0.26 0.29 0.71
N VAL A 37 -1.07 1.01 1.48
CA VAL A 37 -0.59 1.92 2.53
C VAL A 37 0.15 1.13 3.61
N LEU A 38 -0.43 0.03 4.11
CA LEU A 38 0.23 -0.86 5.08
C LEU A 38 1.59 -1.38 4.56
N SER A 39 1.60 -1.83 3.31
CA SER A 39 2.80 -2.32 2.63
C SER A 39 3.93 -1.27 2.61
N LEU A 40 3.59 -0.02 2.27
CA LEU A 40 4.53 1.09 2.25
C LEU A 40 4.99 1.51 3.65
N ILE A 41 4.11 1.54 4.65
CA ILE A 41 4.50 1.80 6.04
C ILE A 41 5.56 0.79 6.48
N PHE A 42 5.37 -0.50 6.16
CA PHE A 42 6.35 -1.53 6.50
C PHE A 42 7.69 -1.32 5.80
N ILE A 43 7.70 -0.96 4.51
CA ILE A 43 8.95 -0.64 3.80
C ILE A 43 9.64 0.57 4.42
N THR A 44 8.89 1.66 4.64
CA THR A 44 9.43 2.90 5.21
C THR A 44 10.06 2.66 6.57
N VAL A 45 9.35 1.98 7.47
CA VAL A 45 9.88 1.63 8.81
C VAL A 45 11.09 0.71 8.70
N HIS A 46 11.07 -0.24 7.77
CA HIS A 46 12.18 -1.15 7.54
C HIS A 46 13.44 -0.41 7.06
N ASP A 47 13.30 0.47 6.06
CA ASP A 47 14.42 1.18 5.45
C ASP A 47 15.03 2.22 6.41
N PHE A 48 14.21 2.87 7.25
CA PHE A 48 14.71 3.70 8.34
C PHE A 48 15.45 2.88 9.40
N LYS A 49 14.98 1.66 9.73
CA LYS A 49 15.65 0.75 10.67
C LYS A 49 16.98 0.22 10.12
N GLU A 50 17.08 -0.07 8.83
CA GLU A 50 18.33 -0.50 8.18
C GLU A 50 19.30 0.68 7.91
N GLY A 51 18.96 1.91 8.34
CA GLY A 51 19.80 3.09 8.15
C GLY A 51 19.83 3.62 6.71
N ASN A 52 18.98 3.08 5.83
CA ASN A 52 18.94 3.40 4.41
C ASN A 52 18.05 4.62 4.15
N LYS A 53 18.51 5.79 4.62
CA LYS A 53 17.74 7.04 4.65
C LYS A 53 17.14 7.45 3.31
N GLY A 54 17.86 7.21 2.20
CA GLY A 54 17.37 7.54 0.86
C GLY A 54 16.13 6.73 0.46
N LYS A 55 16.15 5.42 0.70
CA LYS A 55 14.98 4.55 0.43
C LYS A 55 13.83 4.82 1.40
N GLY A 56 14.14 5.13 2.67
CA GLY A 56 13.15 5.56 3.66
C GLY A 56 12.41 6.85 3.24
N ILE A 57 13.14 7.85 2.74
CA ILE A 57 12.53 9.09 2.23
C ILE A 57 11.68 8.82 0.99
N LEU A 58 12.18 8.03 0.04
CA LEU A 58 11.45 7.70 -1.19
C LEU A 58 10.13 6.97 -0.88
N SER A 59 10.17 6.01 0.05
CA SER A 59 8.97 5.27 0.47
C SER A 59 8.00 6.14 1.27
N SER A 60 8.48 7.09 2.08
CA SER A 60 7.63 8.11 2.72
C SER A 60 6.93 9.02 1.70
N ILE A 61 7.62 9.44 0.63
CA ILE A 61 7.02 10.24 -0.45
C ILE A 61 5.95 9.42 -1.17
N ALA A 62 6.25 8.15 -1.49
CA ALA A 62 5.26 7.25 -2.10
C ALA A 62 4.03 7.07 -1.21
N LEU A 63 4.21 6.93 0.11
CA LEU A 63 3.12 6.84 1.07
C LEU A 63 2.24 8.10 1.04
N LEU A 64 2.85 9.29 1.04
CA LEU A 64 2.13 10.57 0.95
C LEU A 64 1.32 10.68 -0.35
N VAL A 65 1.91 10.30 -1.49
CA VAL A 65 1.22 10.32 -2.79
C VAL A 65 0.01 9.40 -2.79
N ILE A 66 0.17 8.15 -2.33
CA ILE A 66 -0.95 7.21 -2.24
C ILE A 66 -2.01 7.73 -1.28
N PHE A 67 -1.62 8.32 -0.15
CA PHE A 67 -2.57 8.86 0.83
C PHE A 67 -3.41 10.01 0.26
N VAL A 68 -2.78 10.97 -0.42
CA VAL A 68 -3.48 12.07 -1.10
C VAL A 68 -4.40 11.55 -2.21
N PHE A 69 -3.92 10.61 -3.01
CA PHE A 69 -4.73 9.98 -4.06
C PHE A 69 -5.94 9.24 -3.48
N SER A 70 -5.75 8.57 -2.35
CA SER A 70 -6.84 7.88 -1.63
C SER A 70 -7.90 8.86 -1.19
N ILE A 71 -7.50 9.97 -0.57
CA ILE A 71 -8.42 11.04 -0.17
C ILE A 71 -9.21 11.56 -1.36
N TYR A 72 -8.54 11.81 -2.49
CA TYR A 72 -9.19 12.27 -3.73
C TYR A 72 -10.22 11.25 -4.26
N VAL A 73 -9.86 9.97 -4.34
CA VAL A 73 -10.77 8.90 -4.79
C VAL A 73 -11.97 8.72 -3.86
N PHE A 74 -11.80 8.90 -2.54
CA PHE A 74 -12.91 8.80 -1.59
C PHE A 74 -13.82 10.03 -1.55
N LEU A 75 -13.33 11.19 -1.99
CA LEU A 75 -14.08 12.45 -2.01
C LEU A 75 -14.80 12.70 -3.35
N THR A 76 -14.49 11.95 -4.40
CA THR A 76 -15.05 12.08 -5.76
C THR A 76 -16.05 10.97 -6.02
#